data_AF-A0A0U5IMG0-F1
#
_entry.id   AF-A0A0U5IMG0-F1
#
_cell.length_a   1.000
_cell.length_b   1.000
_cell.length_c   1.000
_cell.angle_alpha   90.00
_cell.angle_beta   90.00
_cell.angle_gamma   90.00
#
_symmetry.space_group_name_H-M   'P 1'
#
loop_
_entity.id
_entity.type
_entity.pdbx_description
1 polymer ?
#
loop_
_entity_poly.entity_id
_entity_poly.type
_entity_poly.pdbx_seq_one_letter_code
_entity_poly.pdbx_strand_id
1 'polypeptide(L)' 'MSTKQSLAFWELCRQGLPLLAEAASACWERGITFELQQDIQVARSVKALIDQCNWEIERRSSAA' A
#
# COMPACT_ATOMS: atom_id res chain seq x y z
N MET A 1 9.73 4.73 -4.74
CA MET A 1 8.81 4.47 -3.60
C MET A 1 9.20 5.33 -2.39
N SER A 2 8.22 5.74 -1.60
CA SER A 2 8.38 6.39 -0.28
C SER A 2 8.83 5.37 0.78
N THR A 3 9.51 5.81 1.85
CA THR A 3 9.91 4.95 2.99
C THR A 3 8.73 4.16 3.57
N LYS A 4 7.53 4.76 3.61
CA LYS A 4 6.32 4.09 4.12
C LYS A 4 5.79 3.02 3.17
N GLN A 5 5.91 3.24 1.86
CA GLN A 5 5.52 2.25 0.84
C GLN A 5 6.45 1.02 0.91
N SER A 6 7.75 1.24 1.13
CA SER A 6 8.71 0.14 1.36
C SER A 6 8.41 -0.63 2.66
N LEU A 7 7.99 0.06 3.72
CA LEU A 7 7.59 -0.59 4.97
C LEU A 7 6.31 -1.43 4.79
N ALA A 8 5.31 -0.89 4.10
CA ALA A 8 4.07 -1.61 3.80
C ALA A 8 4.35 -2.85 2.94
N PHE A 9 5.21 -2.72 1.92
CA PHE A 9 5.67 -3.85 1.10
C PHE A 9 6.32 -4.94 1.95
N TRP A 10 7.27 -4.56 2.81
CA TRP A 10 7.97 -5.51 3.67
C TRP A 10 7.02 -6.23 4.63
N GLU A 11 6.09 -5.51 5.25
CA GLU A 11 5.15 -6.08 6.22
C GLU A 11 4.15 -7.03 5.55
N LEU A 12 3.70 -6.72 4.32
CA LEU A 12 2.88 -7.61 3.50
C LEU A 12 3.63 -8.91 3.15
N CYS A 13 4.89 -8.80 2.71
CA CYS A 13 5.75 -9.96 2.46
C CYS A 13 5.95 -10.80 3.72
N ARG A 14 6.18 -10.15 4.88
CA ARG A 14 6.37 -10.82 6.18
C ARG A 14 5.13 -11.61 6.62
N GLN A 15 3.94 -11.17 6.24
CA GLN A 15 2.67 -11.86 6.52
C GLN A 15 2.34 -12.95 5.49
N GLY A 16 3.21 -13.21 4.52
CA GLY A 16 3.00 -14.22 3.49
C GLY A 16 2.09 -13.75 2.36
N LEU A 17 1.98 -12.44 2.14
CA LEU A 17 1.17 -11.82 1.08
C LEU A 17 2.03 -11.11 0.02
N PRO A 18 3.03 -11.78 -0.61
CA PRO A 18 3.94 -11.13 -1.55
C PRO A 18 3.25 -10.61 -2.82
N LEU A 19 2.25 -11.33 -3.33
CA LEU A 19 1.48 -10.89 -4.51
C LEU A 19 0.71 -9.59 -4.23
N LEU A 20 0.20 -9.44 -2.99
CA LEU A 20 -0.46 -8.23 -2.55
C LEU A 20 0.53 -7.07 -2.41
N ALA A 21 1.73 -7.36 -1.91
CA ALA A 21 2.81 -6.39 -1.80
C ALA A 21 3.21 -5.84 -3.18
N GLU A 22 3.37 -6.71 -4.18
CA GLU A 22 3.68 -6.31 -5.55
C GLU A 22 2.55 -5.49 -6.19
N ALA A 23 1.29 -5.92 -6.03
CA ALA A 23 0.14 -5.18 -6.53
C ALA A 23 0.05 -3.77 -5.92
N ALA A 24 0.21 -3.65 -4.60
CA ALA A 24 0.21 -2.37 -3.89
C ALA A 24 1.36 -1.47 -4.35
N SER A 25 2.56 -2.04 -4.47
CA SER A 25 3.75 -1.33 -4.98
C SER A 25 3.51 -0.77 -6.37
N ALA A 26 2.99 -1.59 -7.29
CA ALA A 26 2.73 -1.19 -8.67
C ALA A 26 1.68 -0.07 -8.77
N CYS A 27 0.63 -0.10 -7.94
CA CYS A 27 -0.35 0.99 -7.86
C CYS A 27 0.32 2.30 -7.44
N TRP A 28 1.08 2.28 -6.33
CA TRP A 28 1.70 3.47 -5.77
C TRP A 28 2.78 4.07 -6.69
N GLU A 29 3.56 3.24 -7.38
CA GLU A 29 4.54 3.70 -8.36
C GLU A 29 3.90 4.43 -9.54
N ARG A 30 2.68 4.02 -9.90
CA ARG A 30 1.87 4.67 -10.94
C ARG A 30 1.12 5.91 -10.43
N GLY A 31 1.24 6.25 -9.15
CA GLY A 31 0.51 7.37 -8.57
C GLY A 31 -0.98 7.06 -8.35
N ILE A 32 -1.35 5.79 -8.22
CA ILE A 32 -2.73 5.34 -8.00
C ILE A 32 -2.83 4.72 -6.60
N THR A 33 -3.97 4.86 -5.95
CA THR A 33 -4.26 4.22 -4.66
C THR A 33 -4.41 2.72 -4.83
N PHE A 34 -4.06 1.97 -3.78
CA PHE A 34 -4.24 0.53 -3.73
C PHE A 34 -5.43 0.20 -2.83
N GLU A 35 -6.45 -0.47 -3.36
CA GLU A 35 -7.59 -0.93 -2.56
C GLU A 35 -7.42 -2.40 -2.17
N LEU A 36 -7.46 -2.66 -0.86
CA LEU A 36 -7.48 -4.02 -0.34
C LEU A 36 -8.86 -4.63 -0.60
N GLN A 37 -8.91 -5.78 -1.26
CA GLN A 37 -10.17 -6.51 -1.45
C GLN A 37 -10.73 -6.96 -0.10
N GLN A 38 -12.07 -6.90 0.04
CA GLN A 38 -12.76 -7.11 1.33
C GLN A 38 -12.59 -8.51 1.92
N ASP A 39 -12.26 -9.49 1.09
CA ASP A 39 -12.02 -10.88 1.45
C ASP A 39 -10.60 -11.15 2.00
N ILE A 40 -9.66 -10.21 1.83
CA ILE A 40 -8.28 -10.38 2.30
C ILE A 40 -8.15 -9.87 3.74
N GLN A 41 -7.90 -10.80 4.66
CA GLN A 41 -7.61 -10.48 6.06
C GLN A 41 -6.13 -10.11 6.22
N VAL A 42 -5.85 -8.84 6.49
CA VAL A 42 -4.53 -8.34 6.87
C VAL A 42 -4.54 -7.83 8.30
N ALA A 43 -3.37 -7.81 8.95
CA ALA A 43 -3.28 -7.20 10.28
C ALA A 43 -3.72 -5.72 10.23
N ARG A 44 -4.33 -5.23 11.31
CA ARG A 44 -4.80 -3.83 11.41
C ARG A 44 -3.67 -2.82 11.16
N SER A 45 -2.45 -3.14 11.58
CA SER A 45 -1.25 -2.31 11.32
C SER A 45 -0.94 -2.19 9.83
N VAL A 46 -1.08 -3.27 9.06
CA VAL A 46 -0.89 -3.26 7.60
C VAL A 46 -1.95 -2.42 6.93
N LYS A 47 -3.21 -2.57 7.34
CA LYS A 47 -4.30 -1.75 6.80
C LYS A 47 -4.02 -0.26 7.02
N ALA A 48 -3.61 0.14 8.23
CA ALA A 48 -3.24 1.52 8.52
C ALA A 48 -2.05 2.01 7.67
N LEU A 49 -1.06 1.16 7.40
CA LEU A 49 0.06 1.48 6.51
C LEU A 49 -0.38 1.67 5.05
N ILE A 50 -1.27 0.81 4.55
CA ILE A 50 -1.85 0.92 3.20
C ILE A 50 -2.65 2.23 3.08
N ASP A 51 -3.53 2.50 4.05
CA ASP A 51 -4.33 3.73 4.08
C ASP A 51 -3.43 4.97 4.08
N GLN A 52 -2.33 4.94 4.84
CA GLN A 52 -1.36 6.04 4.86
C GLN A 52 -0.62 6.20 3.53
N CYS A 53 -0.25 5.10 2.87
CA CYS A 53 0.37 5.16 1.54
C CYS A 53 -0.60 5.74 0.50
N ASN A 54 -1.87 5.34 0.55
CA ASN A 54 -2.91 5.86 -0.34
C ASN A 54 -3.12 7.36 -0.15
N TRP A 55 -3.17 7.84 1.08
CA TRP A 55 -3.29 9.27 1.38
C TRP A 55 -2.10 10.08 0.84
N GLU A 56 -0.88 9.54 0.89
CA GLU A 56 0.30 10.19 0.29
C GLU A 56 0.17 10.32 -1.23
N ILE A 57 -0.41 9.31 -1.89
CA ILE A 57 -0.71 9.34 -3.32
C ILE A 57 -1.76 10.39 -3.64
N GLU A 58 -2.90 10.39 -2.93
CA GLU A 58 -3.99 11.36 -3.12
C GLU A 58 -3.50 12.81 -2.97
N ARG A 59 -2.67 13.09 -1.95
CA ARG A 59 -2.06 14.41 -1.77
C ARG A 59 -1.15 14.79 -2.93
N ARG A 60 -0.38 13.85 -3.46
CA ARG A 60 0.51 14.12 -4.60
C ARG A 60 -0.28 14.38 -5.87
N SER A 61 -1.35 13.63 -6.10
CA SER A 61 -2.24 13.79 -7.26
C SER A 61 -3.07 15.07 -7.20
N SER A 62 -3.42 15.56 -6.01
CA SER A 62 -4.15 16.81 -5.83
C SER A 62 -3.28 18.07 -5.96
N ALA A 63 -1.95 17.90 -5.88
CA ALA A 63 -0.98 18.99 -5.97
C ALA A 63 -0.37 19.15 -7.39
N ALA A 64 -0.82 18.34 -8.35
CA ALA A 64 -0.41 18.35 -9.75
C ALA A 64 -1.49 19.03 -10.62
#